data_AF-A0A4U8V0L6-F1
#
_entry.id   AF-A0A4U8V0L6-F1
#
_cell.length_a   1.000
_cell.length_b   1.000
_cell.length_c   1.000
_cell.angle_alpha   90.00
_cell.angle_beta   90.00
_cell.angle_gamma   90.00
#
_symmetry.space_group_name_H-M   'P 1'
#
loop_
_entity.id
_entity.type
_entity.pdbx_description
1 polymer ?
#
loop_
_entity_poly.entity_id
_entity_poly.type
_entity_poly.pdbx_seq_one_letter_code
_entity_poly.pdbx_strand_id
1 'polypeptide(L)'
;MSSYLPTKCFQIPLLVRYVASYLALPISPQFALLCRSYVTNLPDLRKNQELTDDYFEKIDSWRKCDNSHNCGRMPNSMPSFAPRLQYLSVPHEYPSHLGACALSTGFLNMLDYTAGVVPTGVVSDDDDFRLTSDTEWPVGYNLVLKKMREAAANSKGMPLGVQIVTPPYCEEECLALMKEVEALWKN
;
A
#
# COMPACT_ATOMS: atom_id res chain seq x y z
N MET A 1 -29.26 -22.60 0.16
CA MET A 1 -29.22 -21.19 -0.27
C MET A 1 -27.79 -20.89 -0.70
N SER A 2 -27.46 -21.12 -1.98
CA SER A 2 -26.19 -20.73 -2.59
C SER A 2 -26.52 -19.68 -3.64
N SER A 3 -26.52 -18.42 -3.24
CA SER A 3 -26.68 -17.29 -4.14
C SER A 3 -25.34 -17.04 -4.82
N TYR A 4 -25.10 -17.73 -5.91
CA TYR A 4 -24.01 -17.45 -6.85
C TYR A 4 -24.23 -16.05 -7.43
N LEU A 5 -23.52 -15.06 -6.89
CA LEU A 5 -23.32 -13.79 -7.57
C LEU A 5 -22.70 -14.10 -8.95
N PRO A 6 -23.18 -13.50 -10.05
CA PRO A 6 -22.64 -13.76 -11.37
C PRO A 6 -21.25 -13.14 -11.48
N THR A 7 -20.21 -13.88 -11.08
CA THR A 7 -18.78 -13.51 -11.15
C THR A 7 -18.22 -13.56 -12.57
N LYS A 8 -19.04 -13.38 -13.62
CA LYS A 8 -18.60 -13.51 -15.01
C LYS A 8 -17.58 -12.46 -15.45
N CYS A 9 -17.45 -11.34 -14.73
CA CYS A 9 -16.53 -10.26 -15.10
C CYS A 9 -15.05 -10.49 -14.67
N PHE A 10 -14.78 -11.48 -13.80
CA PHE A 10 -13.43 -11.77 -13.28
C PHE A 10 -12.87 -13.15 -13.68
N GLN A 11 -13.60 -13.92 -14.50
CA GLN A 11 -13.20 -15.28 -14.89
C GLN A 11 -12.25 -15.28 -16.09
N ILE A 12 -11.06 -14.70 -15.92
CA ILE A 12 -9.96 -14.91 -16.86
C ILE A 12 -9.39 -16.32 -16.63
N PRO A 13 -9.28 -17.17 -17.68
CA PRO A 13 -8.70 -18.50 -17.53
C PRO A 13 -7.29 -18.46 -16.94
N LEU A 14 -6.97 -19.41 -16.06
CA LEU A 14 -5.69 -19.45 -15.32
C LEU A 14 -4.46 -19.44 -16.25
N LEU A 15 -4.53 -20.15 -17.37
CA LEU A 15 -3.47 -20.18 -18.36
C LEU A 15 -3.18 -18.78 -18.93
N VAL A 16 -4.23 -18.02 -19.25
CA VAL A 16 -4.10 -16.66 -19.78
C VAL A 16 -3.46 -15.74 -18.74
N ARG A 17 -3.87 -15.84 -17.47
CA ARG A 17 -3.26 -15.08 -16.37
C ARG A 17 -1.78 -15.42 -16.17
N TYR A 18 -1.44 -16.70 -16.26
CA TYR A 18 -0.07 -17.17 -16.10
C TYR A 18 0.84 -16.66 -17.22
N VAL A 19 0.40 -16.78 -18.48
CA VAL A 19 1.14 -16.26 -19.65
C VAL A 19 1.26 -14.74 -19.57
N ALA A 20 0.17 -14.03 -19.27
CA ALA A 20 0.18 -12.58 -19.11
C ALA A 20 1.16 -12.12 -18.03
N SER A 21 1.21 -12.82 -16.89
CA SER A 21 2.17 -12.53 -15.81
C SER A 21 3.61 -12.67 -16.28
N TYR A 22 3.95 -13.73 -17.01
CA TYR A 22 5.31 -13.95 -17.49
C TYR A 22 5.74 -12.88 -18.51
N LEU A 23 4.85 -12.49 -19.42
CA LEU A 23 5.10 -11.43 -20.40
C LEU A 23 5.20 -10.04 -19.75
N ALA A 24 4.42 -9.79 -18.69
CA ALA A 24 4.42 -8.52 -17.99
C ALA A 24 5.60 -8.34 -17.02
N LEU A 25 6.21 -9.43 -16.54
CA LEU A 25 7.29 -9.39 -15.56
C LEU A 25 8.46 -8.43 -15.92
N PRO A 26 9.01 -8.42 -17.16
CA PRO A 26 10.09 -7.50 -17.52
C PRO A 26 9.64 -6.03 -17.66
N ILE A 27 8.33 -5.79 -17.87
CA ILE A 27 7.79 -4.44 -18.09
C ILE A 27 7.36 -3.82 -16.76
N SER A 28 6.51 -4.52 -16.01
CA SER A 28 5.94 -4.06 -14.76
C SER A 28 5.72 -5.25 -13.80
N PRO A 29 6.62 -5.46 -12.83
CA PRO A 29 6.50 -6.58 -11.89
C PRO A 29 5.23 -6.51 -11.04
N GLN A 30 4.75 -5.30 -10.73
CA GLN A 30 3.51 -5.09 -9.97
C GLN A 30 2.30 -5.67 -10.70
N PHE A 31 2.19 -5.43 -12.00
CA PHE A 31 1.11 -5.98 -12.82
C PHE A 31 1.22 -7.49 -12.95
N ALA A 32 2.45 -8.01 -13.15
CA ALA A 32 2.70 -9.44 -13.21
C ALA A 32 2.27 -10.17 -11.92
N LEU A 33 2.49 -9.53 -10.76
CA LEU A 33 2.06 -10.04 -9.46
C LEU A 33 0.53 -10.06 -9.34
N LEU A 34 -0.17 -9.00 -9.76
CA LEU A 34 -1.63 -8.95 -9.79
C LEU A 34 -2.23 -10.03 -10.73
N CYS A 35 -1.57 -10.31 -11.86
CA CYS A 35 -2.01 -11.40 -12.73
C CYS A 35 -1.89 -12.77 -12.04
N ARG A 36 -0.83 -12.99 -11.24
CA ARG A 36 -0.57 -14.24 -10.51
C ARG A 36 -1.35 -14.40 -9.21
N SER A 37 -1.89 -13.34 -8.62
CA SER A 37 -2.68 -13.42 -7.39
C SER A 37 -4.04 -14.09 -7.68
N TYR A 38 -4.09 -15.41 -7.52
CA TYR A 38 -5.31 -16.18 -7.61
C TYR A 38 -5.23 -17.41 -6.71
N VAL A 39 -6.34 -17.75 -6.06
CA VAL A 39 -6.47 -18.93 -5.22
C VAL A 39 -7.44 -19.90 -5.89
N THR A 40 -6.95 -21.08 -6.24
CA THR A 40 -7.71 -22.09 -6.98
C THR A 40 -8.47 -23.05 -6.08
N ASN A 41 -7.80 -23.56 -5.04
CA ASN A 41 -8.30 -24.66 -4.23
C ASN A 41 -8.20 -24.38 -2.73
N LEU A 42 -8.94 -25.14 -1.93
CA LEU A 42 -8.87 -25.07 -0.47
C LEU A 42 -7.48 -25.36 0.12
N PRO A 43 -6.69 -26.35 -0.38
CA PRO A 43 -5.33 -26.55 0.11
C PRO A 43 -4.41 -25.36 -0.18
N ASP A 44 -4.55 -24.72 -1.36
CA ASP A 44 -3.78 -23.53 -1.71
C ASP A 44 -4.15 -22.35 -0.80
N LEU A 45 -5.44 -22.20 -0.47
CA LEU A 45 -5.91 -21.20 0.48
C LEU A 45 -5.29 -21.41 1.87
N ARG A 46 -5.31 -22.64 2.39
CA ARG A 46 -4.72 -22.98 3.69
C ARG A 46 -3.21 -22.72 3.72
N LYS A 47 -2.51 -23.06 2.63
CA LYS A 47 -1.09 -22.76 2.49
C LYS A 47 -0.82 -21.25 2.48
N ASN A 48 -1.65 -20.47 1.80
CA ASN A 48 -1.51 -19.01 1.84
C ASN A 48 -1.75 -18.46 3.25
N GLN A 49 -2.71 -19.01 4.00
CA GLN A 49 -2.95 -18.64 5.40
C GLN A 49 -1.75 -18.99 6.28
N GLU A 50 -1.20 -20.20 6.16
CA GLU A 50 0.01 -20.63 6.87
C GLU A 50 1.20 -19.70 6.56
N LEU A 51 1.42 -19.35 5.29
CA LEU A 51 2.47 -18.41 4.89
C LEU A 51 2.24 -16.99 5.43
N THR A 52 0.99 -16.57 5.58
CA THR A 52 0.65 -15.30 6.20
C THR A 52 0.98 -15.35 7.69
N ASP A 53 0.60 -16.41 8.40
CA ASP A 53 0.91 -16.61 9.82
C ASP A 53 2.42 -16.66 10.09
N ASP A 54 3.18 -17.39 9.27
CA ASP A 54 4.65 -17.41 9.32
C ASP A 54 5.26 -16.01 9.15
N TYR A 55 4.66 -15.19 8.28
CA TYR A 55 5.10 -13.82 8.05
C TYR A 55 4.81 -12.92 9.25
N PHE A 56 3.68 -13.11 9.92
CA PHE A 56 3.35 -12.45 11.18
C PHE A 56 4.36 -12.75 12.27
N GLU A 57 4.70 -14.02 12.47
CA GLU A 57 5.70 -14.44 13.47
C GLU A 57 7.06 -13.81 13.18
N LYS A 58 7.44 -13.75 11.89
CA LYS A 58 8.68 -13.09 11.47
C LYS A 58 8.66 -11.60 11.83
N ILE A 59 7.61 -10.86 11.52
CA ILE A 59 7.51 -9.44 11.87
C ILE A 59 7.54 -9.23 13.39
N ASP A 60 6.85 -10.07 14.15
CA ASP A 60 6.87 -9.97 15.61
C ASP A 60 8.25 -10.26 16.20
N SER A 61 9.00 -11.21 15.61
CA SER A 61 10.39 -11.47 16.00
C SER A 61 11.31 -10.28 15.71
N TRP A 62 11.13 -9.62 14.57
CA TRP A 62 11.88 -8.41 14.21
C TRP A 62 11.58 -7.28 15.19
N ARG A 63 10.31 -7.05 15.53
CA ARG A 63 9.87 -6.09 16.54
C ARG A 63 10.54 -6.34 17.91
N LYS A 64 10.63 -7.60 18.34
CA LYS A 64 11.27 -7.98 19.61
C LYS A 64 12.78 -7.75 19.60
N CYS A 65 13.45 -8.03 18.48
CA CYS A 65 14.90 -7.82 18.33
C CYS A 65 15.28 -6.33 18.34
N ASP A 66 14.49 -5.47 17.70
CA ASP A 66 14.71 -4.02 17.70
C ASP A 66 14.59 -3.43 19.12
N ASN A 67 13.70 -3.97 19.94
CA ASN A 67 13.58 -3.58 21.35
C ASN A 67 14.76 -4.05 22.23
N SER A 68 15.55 -5.05 21.79
CA SER A 68 16.64 -5.65 22.58
C SER A 68 18.01 -5.05 22.27
N HIS A 69 18.24 -4.49 21.09
CA HIS A 69 19.49 -3.85 20.74
C HIS A 69 19.44 -2.38 21.15
N ASN A 70 20.39 -1.97 21.98
CA ASN A 70 20.54 -0.62 22.54
C ASN A 70 20.96 0.43 21.48
N CYS A 71 20.39 0.36 20.26
CA CYS A 71 20.46 1.35 19.21
C CYS A 71 19.17 2.18 19.29
N GLY A 72 19.16 3.14 20.20
CA GLY A 72 18.19 4.25 20.23
C GLY A 72 16.74 3.83 20.49
N ARG A 73 16.40 3.71 21.78
CA ARG A 73 15.07 4.06 22.35
C ARG A 73 13.98 4.28 21.29
N MET A 74 13.46 3.22 20.66
CA MET A 74 12.12 3.26 20.08
C MET A 74 11.21 2.81 21.21
N PRO A 75 10.53 3.73 21.92
CA PRO A 75 9.49 3.32 22.84
C PRO A 75 8.47 2.47 22.06
N ASN A 76 7.74 1.61 22.77
CA ASN A 76 6.63 0.79 22.26
C ASN A 76 5.61 1.58 21.42
N SER A 77 5.70 2.91 21.41
CA SER A 77 4.89 3.92 20.77
C SER A 77 5.49 4.57 19.51
N MET A 78 6.50 4.00 18.84
CA MET A 78 6.86 4.55 17.53
C MET A 78 5.95 3.93 16.47
N PRO A 79 5.00 4.69 15.90
CA PRO A 79 4.25 4.21 14.76
C PRO A 79 5.28 3.89 13.68
N SER A 80 5.12 2.75 13.02
CA SER A 80 5.80 2.60 11.75
C SER A 80 5.20 3.69 10.86
N PHE A 81 5.91 4.80 10.67
CA PHE A 81 5.58 5.77 9.64
C PHE A 81 5.73 5.01 8.33
N ALA A 82 4.65 4.36 7.90
CA ALA A 82 4.56 3.82 6.58
C ALA A 82 4.79 5.02 5.63
N PRO A 83 5.74 4.92 4.69
CA PRO A 83 6.06 6.04 3.83
C PRO A 83 4.78 6.49 3.12
N ARG A 84 4.49 7.78 3.29
CA ARG A 84 3.56 8.63 2.53
C ARG A 84 2.60 7.83 1.64
N LEU A 85 1.47 7.40 2.19
CA LEU A 85 0.36 7.05 1.34
C LEU A 85 -0.21 8.35 0.77
N GLN A 86 0.27 8.69 -0.42
CA GLN A 86 -0.29 9.77 -1.22
C GLN A 86 -1.73 9.38 -1.59
N TYR A 87 -2.70 9.74 -0.76
CA TYR A 87 -4.04 10.04 -1.28
C TYR A 87 -3.92 11.31 -2.11
N LEU A 88 -3.22 11.22 -3.25
CA LEU A 88 -3.45 12.20 -4.29
C LEU A 88 -4.87 11.93 -4.76
N SER A 89 -5.68 12.97 -4.68
CA SER A 89 -6.97 12.98 -5.32
C SER A 89 -6.79 12.69 -6.79
N VAL A 90 -7.26 11.53 -7.20
CA VAL A 90 -7.12 11.09 -8.58
C VAL A 90 -8.37 11.49 -9.37
N PRO A 91 -8.25 11.94 -10.63
CA PRO A 91 -9.40 12.10 -11.51
C PRO A 91 -10.21 10.81 -11.61
N HIS A 92 -11.53 10.91 -11.81
CA HIS A 92 -12.47 9.79 -11.73
C HIS A 92 -12.18 8.59 -12.66
N GLU A 93 -11.35 8.78 -13.69
CA GLU A 93 -11.04 7.76 -14.70
C GLU A 93 -10.00 6.73 -14.24
N TYR A 94 -9.10 7.13 -13.33
CA TYR A 94 -7.93 6.33 -12.96
C TYR A 94 -8.10 5.36 -11.77
N PRO A 95 -9.06 5.48 -10.83
CA PRO A 95 -9.17 4.55 -9.70
C PRO A 95 -9.23 3.07 -10.11
N SER A 96 -9.87 2.77 -11.25
CA SER A 96 -9.94 1.42 -11.82
C SER A 96 -8.58 0.91 -12.32
N HIS A 97 -7.65 1.80 -12.67
CA HIS A 97 -6.33 1.50 -13.22
C HIS A 97 -5.22 1.49 -12.16
N LEU A 98 -5.50 1.96 -10.95
CA LEU A 98 -4.54 2.11 -9.85
C LEU A 98 -4.63 1.00 -8.79
N GLY A 99 -5.09 -0.19 -9.16
CA GLY A 99 -5.23 -1.32 -8.22
C GLY A 99 -3.93 -1.67 -7.49
N ALA A 100 -2.76 -1.41 -8.08
CA ALA A 100 -1.47 -1.60 -7.43
C ALA A 100 -1.21 -0.61 -6.28
N CYS A 101 -1.82 0.59 -6.28
CA CYS A 101 -1.73 1.54 -5.17
C CYS A 101 -2.40 1.01 -3.90
N ALA A 102 -3.38 0.12 -4.04
CA ALA A 102 -4.07 -0.47 -2.89
C ALA A 102 -3.19 -1.49 -2.14
N LEU A 103 -2.02 -1.88 -2.68
CA LEU A 103 -1.16 -2.85 -2.02
C LEU A 103 -0.51 -2.29 -0.75
N SER A 104 -0.17 -1.00 -0.71
CA SER A 104 0.44 -0.38 0.47
C SER A 104 -0.52 -0.30 1.66
N THR A 105 -1.80 0.01 1.42
CA THR A 105 -2.84 -0.05 2.47
C THR A 105 -3.30 -1.48 2.75
N GLY A 106 -3.45 -2.29 1.70
CA GLY A 106 -3.83 -3.69 1.80
C GLY A 106 -2.81 -4.53 2.56
N PHE A 107 -1.53 -4.17 2.50
CA PHE A 107 -0.47 -4.79 3.31
C PHE A 107 -0.71 -4.59 4.81
N LEU A 108 -1.14 -3.40 5.23
CA LEU A 108 -1.47 -3.13 6.62
C LEU A 108 -2.71 -3.89 7.09
N ASN A 109 -3.69 -4.06 6.20
CA ASN A 109 -4.85 -4.92 6.47
C ASN A 109 -4.42 -6.39 6.61
N MET A 110 -3.48 -6.86 5.78
CA MET A 110 -2.95 -8.22 5.88
C MET A 110 -2.23 -8.44 7.21
N LEU A 111 -1.55 -7.41 7.71
CA LEU A 111 -0.86 -7.43 9.01
C LEU A 111 -1.79 -7.16 10.20
N ASP A 112 -3.07 -6.91 10.00
CA ASP A 112 -3.99 -6.51 11.08
C ASP A 112 -3.45 -5.34 11.92
N TYR A 113 -2.71 -4.42 11.28
CA TYR A 113 -2.16 -3.24 11.93
C TYR A 113 -3.18 -2.12 11.91
N THR A 114 -3.26 -1.37 13.00
CA THR A 114 -4.11 -0.18 13.04
C THR A 114 -3.45 0.92 12.23
N ALA A 115 -4.16 1.46 11.25
CA ALA A 115 -3.68 2.54 10.41
C ALA A 115 -4.68 3.71 10.38
N GLY A 116 -4.18 4.91 10.64
CA GLY A 116 -4.93 6.17 10.55
C GLY A 116 -4.27 7.12 9.55
N VAL A 117 -5.04 8.09 9.04
CA VAL A 117 -4.52 9.10 8.11
C VAL A 117 -4.84 10.49 8.64
N VAL A 118 -3.82 11.36 8.68
CA VAL A 118 -3.94 12.75 9.10
C VAL A 118 -3.58 13.65 7.93
N PRO A 119 -4.39 14.67 7.59
CA PRO A 119 -4.03 15.64 6.56
C PRO A 119 -2.89 16.54 7.06
N THR A 120 -1.80 16.57 6.31
CA THR A 120 -0.57 17.32 6.62
C THR A 120 -0.23 18.26 5.46
N GLY A 121 -1.21 19.01 4.95
CA GLY A 121 -0.96 20.09 3.99
C GLY A 121 -1.55 19.86 2.60
N VAL A 122 -1.01 20.56 1.61
CA VAL A 122 -1.46 20.55 0.21
C VAL A 122 -0.28 20.36 -0.72
N VAL A 123 -0.53 19.82 -1.91
CA VAL A 123 0.48 19.66 -2.97
C VAL A 123 0.99 21.03 -3.44
N SER A 124 2.30 21.24 -3.38
CA SER A 124 2.97 22.43 -3.90
C SER A 124 3.20 22.36 -5.41
N ASP A 125 3.48 23.50 -6.05
CA ASP A 125 3.93 23.55 -7.44
C ASP A 125 5.23 22.78 -7.68
N ASP A 126 6.14 22.82 -6.71
CA ASP A 126 7.40 22.08 -6.75
C ASP A 126 7.16 20.57 -6.71
N ASP A 127 6.21 20.10 -5.87
CA ASP A 127 5.87 18.69 -5.78
C ASP A 127 5.33 18.14 -7.11
N ASP A 128 4.45 18.91 -7.79
CA ASP A 128 3.89 18.54 -9.09
C ASP A 128 4.95 18.56 -10.20
N PHE A 129 5.86 19.54 -10.19
CA PHE A 129 7.00 19.58 -11.11
C PHE A 129 7.91 18.35 -10.92
N ARG A 130 8.25 18.02 -9.67
CA ARG A 130 9.12 16.89 -9.34
C ARG A 130 8.50 15.54 -9.69
N LEU A 131 7.17 15.40 -9.59
CA LEU A 131 6.43 14.22 -10.06
C LEU A 131 6.59 14.00 -11.57
N THR A 132 6.65 15.07 -12.37
CA THR A 132 6.84 14.98 -13.83
C THR A 132 8.28 14.72 -14.24
N SER A 133 9.24 14.99 -13.35
CA SER A 133 10.66 14.81 -13.64
C SER A 133 11.05 13.34 -13.70
N ASP A 134 11.56 12.90 -14.86
CA ASP A 134 12.10 11.55 -15.05
C ASP A 134 13.37 11.30 -14.22
N THR A 135 14.05 12.35 -13.73
CA THR A 135 15.24 12.20 -12.89
C THR A 135 14.87 11.92 -11.43
N GLU A 136 13.80 12.52 -10.93
CA GLU A 136 13.39 12.38 -9.51
C GLU A 136 12.44 11.22 -9.27
N TRP A 137 11.56 10.94 -10.22
CA TRP A 137 10.64 9.81 -10.15
C TRP A 137 10.87 8.89 -11.36
N PRO A 138 11.98 8.15 -11.49
CA PRO A 138 12.27 7.36 -12.69
C PRO A 138 11.27 6.21 -12.88
N VAL A 139 10.42 6.32 -13.90
CA VAL A 139 9.38 5.32 -14.20
C VAL A 139 9.81 4.30 -15.26
N GLY A 140 10.70 4.70 -16.17
CA GLY A 140 11.19 3.84 -17.25
C GLY A 140 10.07 3.31 -18.14
N TYR A 141 10.02 1.98 -18.35
CA TYR A 141 8.99 1.30 -19.14
C TYR A 141 7.82 0.77 -18.29
N ASN A 142 7.81 1.03 -16.97
CA ASN A 142 6.84 0.44 -16.07
C ASN A 142 5.45 1.07 -16.24
N LEU A 143 4.52 0.30 -16.82
CA LEU A 143 3.16 0.75 -17.10
C LEU A 143 2.38 1.20 -15.86
N VAL A 144 2.55 0.50 -14.74
CA VAL A 144 1.85 0.80 -13.48
C VAL A 144 2.36 2.12 -12.91
N LEU A 145 3.69 2.29 -12.85
CA LEU A 145 4.30 3.52 -12.35
C LEU A 145 4.02 4.72 -13.28
N LYS A 146 3.91 4.51 -14.60
CA LYS A 146 3.45 5.56 -15.54
C LYS A 146 2.04 6.01 -15.22
N LYS A 147 1.13 5.05 -15.05
CA LYS A 147 -0.27 5.35 -14.73
C LYS A 147 -0.41 6.03 -13.36
N MET A 148 0.39 5.64 -12.37
CA MET A 148 0.48 6.34 -11.09
C MET A 148 0.94 7.78 -11.25
N ARG A 149 1.98 8.04 -12.06
CA ARG A 149 2.46 9.40 -12.33
C ARG A 149 1.42 10.24 -13.07
N GLU A 150 0.80 9.69 -14.12
CA GLU A 150 -0.26 10.37 -14.89
C GLU A 150 -1.46 10.74 -14.01
N ALA A 151 -1.87 9.81 -13.14
CA ALA A 151 -2.95 10.01 -12.17
C ALA A 151 -2.63 11.07 -11.11
N ALA A 152 -1.35 11.23 -10.77
CA ALA A 152 -0.85 12.16 -9.79
C ALA A 152 -0.58 13.58 -10.34
N ALA A 153 -0.50 13.74 -11.66
CA ALA A 153 -0.15 15.00 -12.29
C ALA A 153 -1.26 16.04 -12.15
N ASN A 154 -0.87 17.32 -12.10
CA ASN A 154 -1.78 18.47 -11.94
C ASN A 154 -2.58 18.42 -10.64
N SER A 155 -1.99 17.87 -9.57
CA SER A 155 -2.64 17.71 -8.27
C SER A 155 -2.38 18.89 -7.31
N LYS A 156 -1.83 20.00 -7.83
CA LYS A 156 -1.57 21.22 -7.06
C LYS A 156 -2.79 21.64 -6.23
N GLY A 157 -2.54 21.94 -4.96
CA GLY A 157 -3.57 22.42 -4.03
C GLY A 157 -4.47 21.32 -3.46
N MET A 158 -4.30 20.06 -3.88
CA MET A 158 -5.03 18.93 -3.32
C MET A 158 -4.43 18.53 -1.96
N PRO A 159 -5.26 18.03 -1.02
CA PRO A 159 -4.81 17.69 0.32
C PRO A 159 -3.82 16.52 0.29
N LEU A 160 -2.77 16.62 1.10
CA LEU A 160 -1.81 15.56 1.36
C LEU A 160 -2.06 14.97 2.73
N GLY A 161 -1.98 13.64 2.83
CA GLY A 161 -2.11 12.90 4.09
C GLY A 161 -0.88 12.09 4.41
N VAL A 162 -0.60 11.94 5.70
CA VAL A 162 0.37 10.99 6.24
C VAL A 162 -0.38 9.84 6.88
N GLN A 163 0.06 8.62 6.59
CA GLN A 163 -0.46 7.42 7.21
C GLN A 163 0.37 7.08 8.46
N ILE A 164 -0.32 6.92 9.58
CA ILE A 164 0.25 6.56 10.88
C ILE A 164 -0.19 5.14 11.16
N VAL A 165 0.75 4.26 11.47
CA VAL A 165 0.49 2.83 11.65
C VAL A 165 1.04 2.37 12.98
N THR A 166 0.22 1.63 13.73
CA THR A 166 0.62 1.01 14.99
C THR A 166 0.37 -0.50 14.96
N PRO A 167 1.05 -1.28 15.82
CA PRO A 167 0.82 -2.72 15.95
C PRO A 167 -0.65 -3.05 16.30
N PRO A 168 -1.06 -4.33 16.19
CA PRO A 168 -2.41 -4.75 16.57
C PRO A 168 -2.66 -4.45 18.06
N TYR A 169 -3.89 -4.06 18.41
CA TYR A 169 -4.34 -3.72 19.76
C TYR A 169 -3.70 -2.46 20.38
N CYS A 170 -3.18 -1.54 19.56
CA CYS A 170 -2.59 -0.27 19.96
C CYS A 170 -3.34 0.94 19.37
N GLU A 171 -4.67 0.85 19.23
CA GLU A 171 -5.52 1.86 18.61
C GLU A 171 -5.45 3.22 19.33
N GLU A 172 -5.38 3.22 20.67
CA GLU A 172 -5.27 4.44 21.46
C GLU A 172 -3.94 5.16 21.22
N GLU A 173 -2.85 4.40 21.06
CA GLU A 173 -1.55 4.97 20.70
C GLU A 173 -1.60 5.58 19.29
N CYS A 174 -2.22 4.90 18.34
CA CYS A 174 -2.43 5.42 16.99
C CYS A 174 -3.16 6.76 17.02
N LEU A 175 -4.25 6.86 17.78
CA LEU A 175 -5.03 8.09 17.93
C LEU A 175 -4.24 9.21 18.63
N ALA A 176 -3.47 8.87 19.66
CA ALA A 176 -2.60 9.83 20.34
C ALA A 176 -1.57 10.44 19.37
N LEU A 177 -0.91 9.59 18.57
CA LEU A 177 0.06 10.01 17.57
C LEU A 177 -0.58 10.83 16.45
N MET A 178 -1.77 10.43 15.99
CA MET A 178 -2.54 11.22 15.03
C MET A 178 -2.83 12.63 15.56
N LYS A 179 -3.20 12.74 16.84
CA LYS A 179 -3.45 14.03 17.49
C LYS A 179 -2.18 14.88 17.60
N GLU A 180 -1.04 14.27 17.93
CA GLU A 180 0.25 14.96 17.97
C GLU A 180 0.66 15.49 16.58
N VAL A 181 0.56 14.67 15.55
CA VAL A 181 0.87 15.06 14.16
C VAL A 181 -0.08 16.17 13.69
N GLU A 182 -1.37 16.05 14.00
CA GLU A 182 -2.35 17.09 13.67
C GLU A 182 -2.03 18.42 14.39
N ALA A 183 -1.62 18.37 15.67
CA ALA A 183 -1.23 19.56 16.42
C ALA A 183 0.05 20.21 15.89
N LEU A 184 1.03 19.41 15.43
CA LEU A 184 2.25 19.92 14.82
C LEU A 184 2.00 20.61 13.48
N TRP A 185 0.99 20.16 12.72
CA TRP A 185 0.70 20.69 11.39
C TRP A 185 -0.33 21.83 11.37
N LYS A 186 -1.14 21.97 12.42
CA LYS A 186 -2.08 23.09 12.60
C LYS A 186 -1.43 24.36 13.15
N ASN A 187 -0.25 24.25 13.77
CA ASN A 187 0.56 25.36 14.27
C ASN A 187 1.48 25.93 13.20
#